data_AF-A0A2Z6EW88-F1
#
_entry.id   AF-A0A2Z6EW88-F1
#
_cell.length_a   1.000
_cell.length_b   1.000
_cell.length_c   1.000
_cell.angle_alpha   90.00
_cell.angle_beta   90.00
_cell.angle_gamma   90.00
#
_symmetry.space_group_name_H-M   'P 1'
#
loop_
_entity.id
_entity.type
_entity.pdbx_description
1 polymer ?
#
loop_
_entity_poly.entity_id
_entity_poly.type
_entity_poly.pdbx_seq_one_letter_code
_entity_poly.pdbx_strand_id
1 'polypeptide(L)'
;MNLKALFDESELTQRITLSRRYGQHHPDHGEWLEQYYMLEVTAIVYPAGQDDLLKLPEGERYLPAIRILSQDPLIEGDIALHQNHRWRLTQLSNFAHYGYYDATAVRHEGTAQPTARGFVVT
;
A
#
# COMPACT_ATOMS: atom_id res chain seq x y z
N MET A 1 -8.28 23.49 -2.84
CA MET A 1 -8.20 22.56 -3.99
C MET A 1 -9.07 21.36 -3.66
N ASN A 2 -10.01 20.98 -4.53
CA ASN A 2 -10.90 19.85 -4.29
C ASN A 2 -10.24 18.57 -4.81
N LEU A 3 -9.62 17.79 -3.90
CA LEU A 3 -8.89 16.57 -4.27
C LEU A 3 -9.77 15.49 -4.89
N LYS A 4 -11.09 15.50 -4.62
CA LYS A 4 -12.04 14.61 -5.29
C LYS A 4 -12.15 14.90 -6.78
N ALA A 5 -12.10 16.18 -7.16
CA ALA A 5 -12.18 16.59 -8.56
C ALA A 5 -10.98 16.14 -9.40
N LEU A 6 -9.82 15.88 -8.76
CA LEU A 6 -8.66 15.33 -9.46
C LEU A 6 -8.92 13.92 -10.00
N PHE A 7 -9.83 13.17 -9.39
CA PHE A 7 -10.19 11.85 -9.91
C PHE A 7 -11.08 11.93 -11.14
N ASP A 8 -11.71 13.08 -11.41
CA ASP A 8 -12.44 13.34 -12.65
C ASP A 8 -11.47 13.65 -13.81
N GLU A 9 -10.20 13.97 -13.50
CA GLU A 9 -9.14 14.18 -14.49
C GLU A 9 -8.51 12.84 -14.90
N SER A 10 -8.86 12.36 -16.09
CA SER A 10 -8.45 11.02 -16.58
C SER A 10 -6.94 10.84 -16.78
N GLU A 11 -6.17 11.92 -16.88
CA GLU A 11 -4.72 11.85 -17.14
C GLU A 11 -3.91 11.51 -15.88
N LEU A 12 -4.43 11.82 -14.70
CA LEU A 12 -3.76 11.56 -13.41
C LEU A 12 -4.21 10.24 -12.79
N THR A 13 -5.40 9.79 -13.14
CA THR A 13 -6.00 8.57 -12.61
C THR A 13 -5.50 7.33 -13.35
N GLN A 14 -5.20 6.30 -12.58
CA GLN A 14 -4.74 5.01 -13.07
C GLN A 14 -5.30 3.88 -12.22
N ARG A 15 -5.40 2.69 -12.81
CA ARG A 15 -5.80 1.48 -12.09
C ARG A 15 -4.55 0.80 -11.56
N ILE A 16 -4.50 0.56 -10.26
CA ILE A 16 -3.42 -0.20 -9.61
C ILE A 16 -3.99 -1.43 -8.92
N THR A 17 -3.18 -2.47 -8.80
CA THR A 17 -3.56 -3.68 -8.07
C THR A 17 -3.00 -3.62 -6.66
N LEU A 18 -3.84 -3.86 -5.66
CA LEU A 18 -3.42 -4.07 -4.29
C LEU A 18 -3.49 -5.55 -3.96
N SER A 19 -2.46 -6.05 -3.29
CA SER A 19 -2.48 -7.34 -2.60
C SER A 19 -2.79 -7.07 -1.14
N ARG A 20 -3.96 -7.52 -0.69
CA ARG A 20 -4.44 -7.32 0.68
C ARG A 20 -4.31 -8.59 1.48
N ARG A 21 -3.70 -8.47 2.66
CA ARG A 21 -3.63 -9.56 3.62
C ARG A 21 -4.99 -9.77 4.28
N TYR A 22 -5.39 -11.02 4.36
CA TYR A 22 -6.49 -11.48 5.19
C TYR A 22 -6.04 -12.71 5.97
N GLY A 23 -6.59 -12.93 7.15
CA GLY A 23 -6.36 -14.18 7.84
C GLY A 23 -7.44 -14.51 8.84
N GLN A 24 -7.51 -15.78 9.16
CA GLN A 24 -8.43 -16.36 10.11
C GLN A 24 -7.71 -17.41 10.93
N HIS A 25 -8.09 -17.55 12.20
CA HIS A 25 -7.62 -18.69 13.00
C HIS A 25 -8.27 -19.97 12.49
N HIS A 26 -7.46 -21.01 12.28
CA HIS A 26 -7.99 -22.34 12.01
C HIS A 26 -8.80 -22.81 13.24
N PRO A 27 -10.09 -23.15 13.09
CA PRO A 27 -10.97 -23.47 14.22
C PRO A 27 -10.46 -24.65 15.05
N ASP A 28 -9.82 -25.64 14.42
CA ASP A 28 -9.38 -26.87 15.09
C ASP A 28 -7.92 -26.91 15.57
N HIS A 29 -7.04 -26.10 14.98
CA HIS A 29 -5.58 -26.21 15.19
C HIS A 29 -4.94 -24.93 15.74
N GLY A 30 -5.69 -23.84 15.89
CA GLY A 30 -5.22 -22.56 16.46
C GLY A 30 -4.22 -21.80 15.58
N GLU A 31 -3.71 -22.41 14.51
CA GLU A 31 -2.80 -21.80 13.55
C GLU A 31 -3.46 -20.61 12.84
N TRP A 32 -2.67 -19.55 12.61
CA TRP A 32 -3.10 -18.41 11.81
C TRP A 32 -2.96 -18.76 10.32
N LEU A 33 -4.08 -18.80 9.60
CA LEU A 33 -4.08 -18.98 8.14
C LEU A 33 -4.01 -17.61 7.47
N GLU A 34 -2.85 -17.28 6.91
CA GLU A 34 -2.65 -16.05 6.15
C GLU A 34 -2.93 -16.29 4.66
N GLN A 35 -3.78 -15.43 4.08
CA GLN A 35 -4.11 -15.42 2.66
C GLN A 35 -3.99 -14.01 2.09
N TYR A 36 -3.78 -13.94 0.78
CA TYR A 36 -3.73 -12.69 0.04
C TYR A 36 -4.76 -12.73 -1.07
N TYR A 37 -5.53 -11.66 -1.21
CA TYR A 37 -6.39 -11.46 -2.37
C TYR A 37 -6.03 -10.17 -3.08
N MET A 38 -6.22 -10.19 -4.40
CA MET A 38 -5.91 -9.07 -5.27
C MET A 38 -7.16 -8.24 -5.49
N LEU A 39 -7.03 -6.93 -5.41
CA LEU A 39 -8.11 -5.99 -5.67
C LEU A 39 -7.60 -4.84 -6.55
N GLU A 40 -8.40 -4.43 -7.52
CA GLU A 40 -8.09 -3.29 -8.38
C GLU A 40 -8.72 -2.04 -7.81
N VAL A 41 -7.94 -0.97 -7.69
CA VAL A 41 -8.42 0.34 -7.23
C VAL A 41 -8.10 1.42 -8.22
N THR A 42 -8.94 2.45 -8.26
CA THR A 42 -8.65 3.67 -9.00
C THR A 42 -7.85 4.60 -8.10
N ALA A 43 -6.67 5.01 -8.57
CA ALA A 43 -5.73 5.79 -7.76
C ALA A 43 -4.99 6.85 -8.57
N ILE A 44 -4.49 7.86 -7.87
CA ILE A 44 -3.48 8.80 -8.34
C ILE A 44 -2.20 8.47 -7.59
N VAL A 45 -1.11 8.23 -8.32
CA VAL A 45 0.17 7.82 -7.76
C VAL A 45 1.25 8.83 -8.15
N TYR A 46 1.98 9.34 -7.15
CA TYR A 46 3.06 10.30 -7.36
C TYR A 46 4.19 10.10 -6.33
N PRO A 47 5.41 10.60 -6.57
CA PRO A 47 6.52 10.49 -5.63
C PRO A 47 6.20 11.14 -4.28
N ALA A 48 6.61 10.51 -3.17
CA ALA A 48 6.46 11.10 -1.84
C ALA A 48 7.41 12.30 -1.65
N GLY A 49 6.90 13.37 -1.03
CA GLY A 49 7.69 14.55 -0.69
C GLY A 49 8.47 14.38 0.62
N GLN A 50 9.35 15.32 0.93
CA GLN A 50 10.17 15.29 2.15
C GLN A 50 9.32 15.22 3.43
N ASP A 51 8.21 15.97 3.49
CA ASP A 51 7.30 15.95 4.64
C ASP A 51 6.64 14.59 4.86
N ASP A 52 6.43 13.83 3.79
CA ASP A 52 5.85 12.49 3.87
C ASP A 52 6.89 11.47 4.35
N LEU A 53 8.15 11.63 3.91
CA LEU A 53 9.26 10.81 4.40
C LEU A 53 9.49 10.99 5.90
N LEU A 54 9.34 12.21 6.44
CA LEU A 54 9.51 12.46 7.87
C LEU A 54 8.47 11.77 8.75
N LYS A 55 7.31 11.42 8.19
CA LYS A 55 6.24 10.69 8.89
C LYS A 55 6.49 9.18 8.91
N LEU A 56 7.40 8.67 8.08
CA LEU A 56 7.74 7.25 8.06
C LEU A 56 8.62 6.88 9.27
N PRO A 57 8.58 5.60 9.69
CA PRO A 57 9.55 5.05 10.63
C PRO A 57 11.00 5.30 10.15
N GLU A 58 11.92 5.55 11.08
CA GLU A 58 13.31 5.94 10.78
C GLU A 58 13.98 5.05 9.72
N GLY A 59 13.84 3.73 9.85
CA GLY A 59 14.44 2.75 8.93
C GLY A 59 13.84 2.76 7.51
N GLU A 60 12.67 3.35 7.32
CA GLU A 60 11.97 3.40 6.03
C GLU A 60 12.12 4.75 5.32
N ARG A 61 12.59 5.81 6.00
CA ARG A 61 12.72 7.17 5.44
C ARG A 61 13.68 7.26 4.26
N TYR A 62 14.62 6.33 4.17
CA TYR A 62 15.64 6.27 3.12
C TYR A 62 15.24 5.36 1.95
N LEU A 63 14.09 4.69 2.04
CA LEU A 63 13.55 3.87 0.97
C LEU A 63 12.81 4.76 -0.04
N PRO A 64 12.80 4.38 -1.34
CA PRO A 64 11.90 5.00 -2.30
C PRO A 64 10.46 4.93 -1.79
N ALA A 65 9.75 6.06 -1.83
CA ALA A 65 8.37 6.14 -1.38
C ALA A 65 7.49 6.86 -2.41
N ILE A 66 6.24 6.43 -2.49
CA ILE A 66 5.19 7.02 -3.32
C ILE A 66 4.00 7.39 -2.42
N ARG A 67 3.21 8.35 -2.87
CA ARG A 67 1.86 8.57 -2.36
C ARG A 67 0.83 7.96 -3.28
N ILE A 68 -0.22 7.45 -2.65
CA ILE A 68 -1.35 6.83 -3.31
C ILE A 68 -2.61 7.51 -2.77
N LEU A 69 -3.29 8.25 -3.64
CA LEU A 69 -4.65 8.72 -3.38
C LEU A 69 -5.61 7.75 -4.05
N SER A 70 -6.64 7.28 -3.36
CA SER A 70 -7.64 6.37 -3.94
C SER A 70 -9.06 6.76 -3.55
N GLN A 71 -10.03 6.47 -4.41
CA GLN A 71 -11.44 6.52 -4.02
C GLN A 71 -11.87 5.26 -3.25
N ASP A 72 -11.09 4.19 -3.38
CA ASP A 72 -11.34 2.92 -2.72
C ASP A 72 -10.59 2.84 -1.38
N PRO A 73 -11.11 2.10 -0.38
CA PRO A 73 -10.46 1.98 0.92
C PRO A 73 -9.06 1.38 0.83
N LEU A 74 -8.09 2.10 1.39
CA LEU A 74 -6.70 1.65 1.57
C LEU A 74 -6.48 1.17 3.01
N ILE A 75 -5.71 0.10 3.19
CA ILE A 75 -5.37 -0.48 4.50
C ILE A 75 -3.86 -0.52 4.67
N GLU A 76 -3.39 -0.26 5.90
CA GLU A 76 -1.97 -0.35 6.24
C GLU A 76 -1.50 -1.80 6.07
N GLY A 77 -0.34 -1.96 5.42
CA GLY A 77 0.20 -3.26 5.07
C GLY A 77 -0.28 -3.83 3.74
N ASP A 78 -1.25 -3.20 3.05
CA ASP A 78 -1.53 -3.52 1.65
C ASP A 78 -0.26 -3.35 0.81
N ILE A 79 -0.11 -4.18 -0.23
CA ILE A 79 1.00 -4.08 -1.18
C ILE A 79 0.46 -3.63 -2.52
N ALA A 80 0.75 -2.40 -2.91
CA ALA A 80 0.46 -1.88 -4.24
C ALA A 80 1.46 -2.37 -5.28
N LEU A 81 0.94 -2.86 -6.41
CA LEU A 81 1.70 -3.20 -7.60
C LEU A 81 1.64 -2.02 -8.56
N HIS A 82 2.75 -1.32 -8.72
CA HIS A 82 2.84 -0.12 -9.57
C HIS A 82 4.21 -0.06 -10.25
N GLN A 83 4.22 0.11 -11.58
CA GLN A 83 5.43 0.17 -12.41
C GLN A 83 6.39 -1.00 -12.19
N ASN A 84 5.88 -2.24 -12.17
CA ASN A 84 6.64 -3.47 -11.89
C ASN A 84 7.31 -3.53 -10.50
N HIS A 85 6.94 -2.64 -9.58
CA HIS A 85 7.44 -2.61 -8.22
C HIS A 85 6.32 -2.84 -7.21
N ARG A 86 6.71 -3.36 -6.06
CA ARG A 86 5.85 -3.60 -4.91
C ARG A 86 6.06 -2.47 -3.91
N TRP A 87 4.97 -1.86 -3.46
CA TRP A 87 4.98 -0.74 -2.54
C TRP A 87 4.08 -1.07 -1.36
N ARG A 88 4.66 -1.25 -0.17
CA ARG A 88 3.89 -1.54 1.03
C ARG A 88 3.36 -0.23 1.59
N LEU A 89 2.05 -0.14 1.80
CA LEU A 89 1.43 0.99 2.48
C LEU A 89 1.86 0.98 3.95
N THR A 90 2.65 1.98 4.35
CA THR A 90 3.17 2.09 5.73
C THR A 90 2.39 3.11 6.53
N GLN A 91 1.96 4.21 5.91
CA GLN A 91 1.28 5.28 6.61
C GLN A 91 -0.03 5.59 5.90
N LEU A 92 -1.12 5.62 6.65
CA LEU A 92 -2.43 6.06 6.18
C LEU A 92 -2.75 7.45 6.71
N SER A 93 -3.46 8.24 5.90
CA SER A 93 -4.17 9.43 6.33
C SER A 93 -5.64 9.26 5.96
N ASN A 94 -6.51 9.17 6.97
CA ASN A 94 -7.91 8.91 6.74
C ASN A 94 -8.66 10.19 6.36
N PHE A 95 -8.84 10.41 5.07
CA PHE A 95 -9.68 11.47 4.52
C PHE A 95 -11.01 10.95 3.95
N ALA A 96 -11.48 9.77 4.40
CA ALA A 96 -12.69 9.14 3.87
C ALA A 96 -13.92 10.06 3.92
N HIS A 97 -14.01 10.94 4.93
CA HIS A 97 -15.06 11.96 5.03
C HIS A 97 -15.07 12.97 3.88
N TYR A 98 -13.94 13.17 3.22
CA TYR A 98 -13.78 14.00 2.01
C TYR A 98 -13.89 13.19 0.71
N GLY A 99 -14.16 11.88 0.80
CA GLY A 99 -14.40 11.00 -0.33
C GLY A 99 -13.14 10.44 -1.00
N TYR A 100 -11.99 10.44 -0.30
CA TYR A 100 -10.76 9.81 -0.78
C TYR A 100 -9.92 9.26 0.39
N TYR A 101 -9.08 8.29 0.08
CA TYR A 101 -8.08 7.70 0.96
C TYR A 101 -6.70 8.14 0.51
N ASP A 102 -5.79 8.25 1.47
CA ASP A 102 -4.43 8.74 1.22
C ASP A 102 -3.44 7.88 1.98
N ALA A 103 -2.42 7.39 1.28
CA ALA A 103 -1.39 6.54 1.85
C ALA A 103 0.00 6.93 1.34
N THR A 104 1.00 6.79 2.21
CA THR A 104 2.41 6.74 1.84
C THR A 104 2.83 5.28 1.80
N ALA A 105 3.36 4.84 0.66
CA ALA A 105 3.83 3.48 0.44
C ALA A 105 5.33 3.47 0.15
N VAL A 106 6.05 2.55 0.79
CA VAL A 106 7.51 2.40 0.64
C VAL A 106 7.82 1.20 -0.24
N ARG A 107 8.88 1.29 -1.04
CA ARG A 107 9.31 0.18 -1.88
C ARG A 107 9.62 -1.04 -1.02
N HIS A 108 9.11 -2.19 -1.44
CA HIS A 108 9.15 -3.43 -0.67
C HIS A 108 9.52 -4.61 -1.56
N GLU A 109 10.82 -4.92 -1.63
CA GLU A 109 11.39 -5.94 -2.51
C GLU A 109 12.21 -6.99 -1.74
N GLY A 110 12.52 -8.12 -2.39
CA GLY A 110 13.39 -9.16 -1.83
C GLY A 110 12.81 -9.91 -0.62
N THR A 111 13.65 -10.13 0.40
CA THR A 111 13.31 -10.88 1.64
C THR A 111 12.29 -10.18 2.52
N ALA A 112 11.99 -8.91 2.22
CA ALA A 112 10.99 -8.16 2.95
C ALA A 112 9.56 -8.63 2.58
N GLN A 113 9.36 -9.28 1.42
CA GLN A 113 8.03 -9.70 0.97
C GLN A 113 7.36 -10.64 1.98
N PRO A 114 6.03 -10.57 2.16
CA PRO A 114 5.34 -11.48 3.08
C PRO A 114 5.50 -12.96 2.72
N THR A 115 5.61 -13.26 1.43
CA THR A 115 5.84 -14.63 0.92
C THR A 115 7.32 -14.93 0.66
N ALA A 116 8.25 -14.05 1.06
CA ALA A 116 9.66 -14.35 0.92
C ALA A 116 9.99 -15.56 1.81
N ARG A 117 10.59 -16.58 1.18
CA ARG A 117 11.18 -17.67 1.96
C ARG A 117 12.26 -17.07 2.84
N GLY A 118 12.21 -17.39 4.13
CA GLY A 118 13.29 -17.05 5.07
C GLY A 118 14.63 -17.60 4.57
N PHE A 119 15.72 -17.09 5.12
CA PHE A 119 17.05 -17.58 4.80
C PHE A 119 17.13 -19.09 5.05
N VAL A 120 17.48 -19.86 4.01
CA VAL A 120 17.80 -21.28 4.15
C VAL A 120 19.22 -21.34 4.72
N VAL A 121 19.35 -21.68 6.01
CA VAL A 121 20.65 -22.00 6.61
C VAL A 121 21.02 -23.41 6.17
N THR A 122 22.01 -23.52 5.29
CA THR A 122 22.70 -24.79 4.96
C THR A 122 23.88 -25.03 5.86
#